data_AF-A0ABD1A1F3-F1
#
_entry.id   AF-A0ABD1A1F3-F1
#
_cell.length_a   1.000
_cell.length_b   1.000
_cell.length_c   1.000
_cell.angle_alpha   90.00
_cell.angle_beta   90.00
_cell.angle_gamma   90.00
#
_symmetry.space_group_name_H-M   'P 1'
#
loop_
_entity.id
_entity.type
_entity.pdbx_description
1 polymer ?
#
loop_
_entity_poly.entity_id
_entity_poly.type
_entity_poly.pdbx_seq_one_letter_code
_entity_poly.pdbx_strand_id
1 'polypeptide(L)'
;MDFMRCFFFMTTVLVLYIYILQTETFESDGSTEALINSICIENEDYGFCSKIIHEKLQKPTATIEELTDLILHTAFDHARDTYGFINNTIRQWHDPKEMMTLETCLAVFDNETTNFLKILGLFSKGEYTCMIRAILTTAKTLENCRTNFIIPPYKENPLIEKFRVMRILITMSGVSGNMVKYGKASLLSSVVTAHVFQ
;
A
#
# COMPACT_ATOMS: atom_id res chain seq x y z
N MET A 1 1.36 26.76 -47.41
CA MET A 1 2.16 26.07 -46.36
C MET A 1 1.77 26.48 -44.94
N ASP A 2 0.82 27.41 -44.76
CA ASP A 2 0.47 27.95 -43.44
C ASP A 2 -0.56 27.12 -42.67
N PHE A 3 -1.47 26.42 -43.36
CA PHE A 3 -2.51 25.58 -42.75
C PHE A 3 -1.92 24.40 -41.94
N MET A 4 -0.86 23.78 -42.46
CA MET A 4 -0.20 22.64 -41.80
C MET A 4 0.59 23.06 -40.56
N ARG A 5 1.02 24.32 -40.51
CA ARG A 5 1.75 24.93 -39.38
C ARG A 5 0.82 25.21 -38.20
N CYS A 6 -0.39 25.71 -38.47
CA CYS A 6 -1.42 25.90 -37.44
C CYS A 6 -1.90 24.58 -36.85
N PHE A 7 -2.10 23.54 -37.69
CA PHE A 7 -2.53 22.23 -37.20
C PHE A 7 -1.50 21.61 -36.24
N PHE A 8 -0.21 21.66 -36.58
CA PHE A 8 0.87 21.20 -35.70
C PHE A 8 0.99 22.02 -34.41
N PHE A 9 0.74 23.32 -34.45
CA PHE A 9 0.79 24.18 -33.26
C PHE A 9 -0.38 23.92 -32.31
N MET A 10 -1.58 23.64 -32.86
CA MET A 10 -2.75 23.32 -32.06
C MET A 10 -2.63 21.94 -31.41
N THR A 11 -2.06 20.95 -32.10
CA THR A 11 -1.84 19.61 -31.54
C THR A 11 -0.76 19.61 -30.46
N THR A 12 0.32 20.37 -30.60
CA THR A 12 1.34 20.48 -29.54
C THR A 12 0.80 21.18 -28.30
N VAL A 13 -0.01 22.24 -28.46
CA VAL A 13 -0.67 22.91 -27.33
C VAL A 13 -1.66 21.98 -26.63
N LEU A 14 -2.43 21.17 -27.38
CA LEU A 14 -3.36 20.21 -26.80
C LEU A 14 -2.64 19.11 -26.01
N VAL A 15 -1.52 18.59 -26.54
CA VAL A 15 -0.70 17.58 -25.86
C VAL A 15 -0.05 18.19 -24.61
N LEU A 16 0.49 19.40 -24.69
CA LEU A 16 1.01 20.13 -23.52
C LEU A 16 -0.07 20.39 -22.47
N TYR A 17 -1.29 20.75 -22.88
CA TYR A 17 -2.41 20.95 -21.97
C TYR A 17 -2.83 19.65 -21.24
N ILE A 18 -2.88 18.53 -21.96
CA ILE A 18 -3.13 17.21 -21.37
C ILE A 18 -2.01 16.82 -20.39
N TYR A 19 -0.74 17.09 -20.74
CA TYR A 19 0.39 16.84 -19.86
C TYR A 19 0.38 17.71 -18.59
N ILE A 20 -0.02 18.98 -18.69
CA ILE A 20 -0.12 19.90 -17.54
C ILE A 20 -1.26 19.50 -16.59
N LEU A 21 -2.40 19.00 -17.12
CA LEU A 21 -3.50 18.49 -16.29
C LEU A 21 -3.11 17.25 -15.48
N GLN A 22 -2.11 16.50 -15.93
CA GLN A 22 -1.77 15.19 -15.37
C GLN A 22 -0.74 15.28 -14.23
N THR A 23 -0.22 16.48 -13.94
CA THR A 23 0.81 16.71 -12.92
C THR A 23 0.33 17.63 -11.78
N GLU A 24 -0.96 17.63 -11.45
CA GLU A 24 -1.40 18.26 -10.19
C GLU A 24 -1.07 17.31 -9.04
N THR A 25 0.15 17.42 -8.50
CA THR A 25 0.43 16.93 -7.15
C THR A 25 -0.26 17.89 -6.19
N PHE A 26 -1.40 17.47 -5.65
CA PHE A 26 -2.15 18.27 -4.69
C PHE A 26 -1.39 18.31 -3.36
N GLU A 27 -1.03 19.52 -2.92
CA GLU A 27 -0.64 19.74 -1.54
C GLU A 27 -1.90 19.56 -0.67
N SER A 28 -1.82 18.70 0.35
CA SER A 28 -2.91 18.47 1.29
C SER A 28 -3.24 19.76 2.05
N ASP A 29 -4.52 19.99 2.35
CA ASP A 29 -4.88 21.07 3.27
C ASP A 29 -4.47 20.74 4.71
N GLY A 30 -4.41 21.75 5.57
CA GLY A 30 -3.94 21.55 6.96
C GLY A 30 -4.77 20.55 7.77
N SER A 31 -6.04 20.32 7.42
CA SER A 31 -6.89 19.35 8.11
C SER A 31 -6.59 17.92 7.65
N THR A 32 -6.39 17.73 6.36
CA THR A 32 -5.99 16.47 5.74
C THR A 32 -4.59 16.09 6.18
N GLU A 33 -3.67 17.06 6.25
CA GLU A 33 -2.31 16.84 6.74
C GLU A 33 -2.30 16.42 8.21
N ALA A 34 -3.16 16.98 9.05
CA ALA A 34 -3.29 16.53 10.44
C ALA A 34 -3.77 15.07 10.54
N LEU A 35 -4.64 14.62 9.63
CA LEU A 35 -5.05 13.22 9.55
C LEU A 35 -3.91 12.33 9.07
N ILE A 36 -3.20 12.73 8.02
CA ILE A 36 -2.01 12.01 7.50
C ILE A 36 -0.98 11.83 8.60
N ASN A 37 -0.67 12.90 9.32
CA ASN A 37 0.28 12.89 10.43
C ASN A 37 -0.16 11.92 11.52
N SER A 38 -1.46 11.91 11.85
CA SER A 38 -2.04 10.99 12.84
C SER A 38 -1.99 9.53 12.39
N ILE A 39 -2.13 9.26 11.09
CA ILE A 39 -2.01 7.91 10.51
C ILE A 39 -0.55 7.44 10.50
N CYS A 40 0.37 8.35 10.15
CA CYS A 40 1.76 8.00 9.86
C CYS A 40 2.69 8.01 11.07
N ILE A 41 2.33 8.68 12.17
CA ILE A 41 3.19 8.77 13.36
C ILE A 41 3.55 7.42 13.98
N GLU A 42 2.70 6.41 13.75
CA GLU A 42 2.86 5.05 14.28
C GLU A 42 3.59 4.10 13.33
N ASN A 43 3.99 4.57 12.15
CA ASN A 43 4.69 3.75 11.16
C ASN A 43 6.20 3.72 11.42
N GLU A 44 6.84 2.58 11.12
CA GLU A 44 8.30 2.43 11.18
C GLU A 44 9.05 3.37 10.23
N ASP A 45 8.38 3.86 9.19
CA ASP A 45 8.87 4.91 8.29
C ASP A 45 7.75 5.91 8.02
N TYR A 46 7.75 6.98 8.83
CA TYR A 46 6.82 8.10 8.69
C TYR A 46 6.90 8.75 7.30
N GLY A 47 8.11 8.99 6.79
CA GLY A 47 8.31 9.70 5.53
C GLY A 47 7.77 8.91 4.35
N PHE A 48 7.99 7.60 4.35
CA PHE A 48 7.42 6.70 3.34
C PHE A 48 5.90 6.56 3.47
N CYS A 49 5.37 6.45 4.68
CA CYS A 49 3.92 6.45 4.92
C CYS A 49 3.25 7.71 4.36
N SER A 50 3.78 8.88 4.71
CA SER A 50 3.24 10.16 4.25
C SER A 50 3.32 10.26 2.73
N LYS A 51 4.45 9.84 2.14
CA LYS A 51 4.64 9.81 0.69
C LYS A 51 3.58 8.95 -0.02
N ILE A 52 3.26 7.76 0.48
CA ILE A 52 2.24 6.89 -0.13
C ILE A 52 0.90 7.61 -0.26
N ILE A 53 0.46 8.32 0.79
CA ILE A 53 -0.82 9.00 0.78
C ILE A 53 -0.78 10.17 -0.20
N HIS A 54 0.26 11.01 -0.11
CA HIS A 54 0.42 12.18 -0.97
C HIS A 54 0.46 11.86 -2.46
N GLU A 55 1.18 10.80 -2.85
CA GLU A 55 1.26 10.38 -4.26
C GLU A 55 -0.09 9.89 -4.83
N LYS A 56 -1.04 9.55 -3.97
CA LYS A 56 -2.34 8.97 -4.36
C LYS A 56 -3.53 9.90 -4.09
N LEU A 57 -3.32 11.03 -3.43
CA LEU A 57 -4.36 12.04 -3.23
C LEU A 57 -4.81 12.61 -4.57
N GLN A 58 -6.13 12.66 -4.78
CA GLN A 58 -6.74 13.24 -5.98
C GLN A 58 -7.24 14.67 -5.77
N LYS A 59 -7.23 15.15 -4.53
CA LYS A 59 -7.67 16.50 -4.14
C LYS A 59 -6.99 16.90 -2.82
N PRO A 60 -6.85 18.21 -2.54
CA PRO A 60 -6.22 18.71 -1.31
C PRO A 60 -6.93 18.30 -0.02
N THR A 61 -8.25 18.09 -0.08
CA THR A 61 -9.08 17.79 1.08
C THR A 61 -9.56 16.35 1.05
N ALA A 62 -9.26 15.56 2.08
CA ALA A 62 -9.75 14.20 2.22
C ALA A 62 -10.31 13.93 3.63
N THR A 63 -11.45 13.24 3.72
CA THR A 63 -11.96 12.77 5.01
C THR A 63 -11.18 11.56 5.50
N ILE A 64 -11.34 11.19 6.77
CA ILE A 64 -10.71 9.98 7.31
C ILE A 64 -11.18 8.72 6.58
N GLU A 65 -12.46 8.66 6.17
CA GLU A 65 -12.99 7.56 5.37
C GLU A 65 -12.34 7.50 3.98
N GLU A 66 -12.15 8.64 3.32
CA GLU A 66 -11.48 8.70 2.01
C GLU A 66 -10.01 8.27 2.11
N LEU A 67 -9.31 8.70 3.16
CA LEU A 67 -7.93 8.27 3.43
C LEU A 67 -7.85 6.77 3.78
N THR A 68 -8.77 6.27 4.62
CA THR A 68 -8.83 4.84 4.94
C THR A 68 -9.10 4.01 3.69
N ASP A 69 -10.05 4.40 2.85
CA ASP A 69 -10.36 3.69 1.61
C ASP A 69 -9.13 3.62 0.68
N LEU A 70 -8.44 4.75 0.50
CA LEU A 70 -7.20 4.85 -0.29
C LEU A 70 -6.12 3.91 0.25
N ILE A 71 -5.91 3.88 1.56
CA ILE A 71 -4.91 3.04 2.22
C ILE A 71 -5.25 1.56 2.05
N LEU A 72 -6.52 1.18 2.25
CA LEU A 72 -6.97 -0.21 2.12
C LEU A 72 -6.81 -0.73 0.68
N HIS A 73 -7.15 0.09 -0.32
CA HIS A 73 -6.93 -0.25 -1.72
C HIS A 73 -5.44 -0.35 -2.06
N THR A 74 -4.62 0.56 -1.54
CA THR A 74 -3.17 0.51 -1.73
C THR A 74 -2.56 -0.76 -1.14
N ALA A 75 -3.02 -1.17 0.05
CA ALA A 75 -2.63 -2.43 0.67
C ALA A 75 -3.03 -3.66 -0.15
N PHE A 76 -4.27 -3.68 -0.66
CA PHE A 76 -4.77 -4.74 -1.55
C PHE A 76 -3.95 -4.85 -2.84
N ASP A 77 -3.74 -3.74 -3.53
CA ASP A 77 -2.97 -3.71 -4.78
C ASP A 77 -1.52 -4.17 -4.55
N HIS A 78 -0.88 -3.68 -3.48
CA HIS A 78 0.49 -4.09 -3.15
C HIS A 78 0.60 -5.58 -2.83
N ALA A 79 -0.37 -6.15 -2.11
CA ALA A 79 -0.41 -7.58 -1.83
C ALA A 79 -0.56 -8.41 -3.12
N ARG A 80 -1.49 -8.03 -4.00
CA ARG A 80 -1.73 -8.68 -5.29
C ARG A 80 -0.50 -8.60 -6.20
N ASP A 81 0.10 -7.43 -6.30
CA ASP A 81 1.26 -7.20 -7.16
C ASP A 81 2.48 -7.98 -6.65
N THR A 82 2.62 -8.12 -5.32
CA THR A 82 3.66 -8.95 -4.71
C THR A 82 3.42 -10.45 -4.93
N TYR A 83 2.19 -10.93 -4.80
CA TYR A 83 1.82 -12.29 -5.22
C TYR A 83 2.21 -12.55 -6.68
N GLY A 84 1.88 -11.63 -7.58
CA GLY A 84 2.24 -11.72 -9.00
C GLY A 84 3.74 -11.77 -9.22
N PHE A 85 4.50 -10.94 -8.49
CA PHE A 85 5.96 -10.96 -8.51
C PHE A 85 6.51 -12.34 -8.11
N ILE A 86 6.09 -12.89 -6.96
CA ILE A 86 6.59 -14.19 -6.46
C ILE A 86 6.24 -15.31 -7.43
N ASN A 87 5.00 -15.35 -7.93
CA ASN A 87 4.56 -16.37 -8.89
C ASN A 87 5.41 -16.34 -10.17
N ASN A 88 5.70 -15.14 -10.68
CA ASN A 88 6.58 -14.98 -11.84
C ASN A 88 8.02 -15.39 -11.53
N THR A 89 8.54 -15.08 -10.34
CA THR A 89 9.86 -15.52 -9.90
C THR A 89 9.96 -17.04 -9.87
N ILE A 90 8.98 -17.74 -9.27
CA ILE A 90 8.92 -19.21 -9.23
C ILE A 90 8.95 -19.81 -10.63
N ARG A 91 8.17 -19.24 -11.58
CA ARG A 91 8.12 -19.72 -12.97
C ARG A 91 9.43 -19.54 -13.71
N GLN A 92 10.21 -18.53 -13.37
CA GLN A 92 11.47 -18.20 -14.06
C GLN A 92 12.67 -18.88 -13.41
N TRP A 93 12.64 -19.09 -12.10
CA TRP A 93 13.78 -19.56 -11.32
C TRP A 93 13.49 -20.89 -10.63
N HIS A 94 14.25 -21.91 -11.04
CA HIS A 94 14.09 -23.29 -10.58
C HIS A 94 15.26 -23.70 -9.67
N ASP A 95 15.58 -22.90 -8.65
CA ASP A 95 16.47 -23.38 -7.58
C ASP A 95 15.64 -24.22 -6.60
N PRO A 96 15.87 -25.54 -6.50
CA PRO A 96 15.08 -26.41 -5.64
C PRO A 96 15.20 -26.05 -4.16
N LYS A 97 16.27 -25.36 -3.74
CA LYS A 97 16.49 -25.01 -2.33
C LYS A 97 15.58 -23.89 -1.85
N GLU A 98 15.29 -22.92 -2.72
CA GLU A 98 14.50 -21.74 -2.37
C GLU A 98 13.05 -21.81 -2.88
N MET A 99 12.72 -22.82 -3.68
CA MET A 99 11.36 -23.08 -4.18
C MET A 99 10.33 -23.14 -3.04
N MET A 100 10.61 -23.92 -2.00
CA MET A 100 9.72 -24.09 -0.85
C MET A 100 9.53 -22.77 -0.07
N THR A 101 10.60 -21.98 0.05
CA THR A 101 10.54 -20.66 0.68
C THR A 101 9.65 -19.72 -0.14
N LEU A 102 9.84 -19.67 -1.45
CA LEU A 102 9.03 -18.86 -2.37
C LEU A 102 7.56 -19.28 -2.40
N GLU A 103 7.27 -20.59 -2.39
CA GLU A 103 5.89 -21.11 -2.31
C GLU A 103 5.21 -20.71 -0.99
N THR A 104 5.94 -20.75 0.12
CA THR A 104 5.44 -20.27 1.41
C THR A 104 5.11 -18.78 1.35
N CYS A 105 6.00 -17.98 0.77
CA CYS A 105 5.77 -16.55 0.56
C CYS A 105 4.61 -16.26 -0.39
N LEU A 106 4.43 -17.09 -1.43
CA LEU A 106 3.32 -16.99 -2.36
C LEU A 106 1.99 -17.19 -1.64
N ALA A 107 1.90 -18.23 -0.79
CA ALA A 107 0.70 -18.51 0.01
C ALA A 107 0.40 -17.39 1.02
N VAL A 108 1.43 -16.79 1.63
CA VAL A 108 1.28 -15.62 2.50
C VAL A 108 0.62 -14.47 1.75
N PHE A 109 1.13 -14.09 0.58
CA PHE A 109 0.55 -12.96 -0.17
C PHE A 109 -0.79 -13.26 -0.85
N ASP A 110 -1.09 -14.53 -1.14
CA ASP A 110 -2.43 -14.95 -1.56
C ASP A 110 -3.46 -14.73 -0.43
N ASN A 111 -3.08 -15.12 0.80
CA ASN A 111 -3.90 -14.90 1.98
C ASN A 111 -4.05 -13.39 2.27
N GLU A 112 -2.97 -12.60 2.17
CA GLU A 112 -3.03 -11.15 2.31
C GLU A 112 -3.97 -10.51 1.29
N THR A 113 -3.89 -10.90 0.01
CA THR A 113 -4.78 -10.41 -1.05
C THR A 113 -6.24 -10.71 -0.72
N THR A 114 -6.52 -11.95 -0.28
CA THR A 114 -7.86 -12.39 0.11
C THR A 114 -8.38 -11.64 1.35
N ASN A 115 -7.52 -11.43 2.35
CA ASN A 115 -7.87 -10.72 3.57
C ASN A 115 -8.15 -9.24 3.30
N PHE A 116 -7.34 -8.57 2.48
CA PHE A 116 -7.58 -7.17 2.14
C PHE A 116 -8.84 -6.99 1.29
N LEU A 117 -9.15 -7.93 0.39
CA LEU A 117 -10.45 -7.92 -0.30
C LEU A 117 -11.63 -8.03 0.67
N LYS A 118 -11.51 -8.89 1.69
CA LYS A 118 -12.52 -8.99 2.76
C LYS A 118 -12.58 -7.71 3.60
N ILE A 119 -11.45 -7.11 3.94
CA ILE A 119 -11.36 -5.86 4.71
C ILE A 119 -12.07 -4.72 3.96
N LEU A 120 -11.85 -4.58 2.65
CA LEU A 120 -12.58 -3.64 1.78
C LEU A 120 -14.10 -3.90 1.81
N GLY A 121 -14.51 -5.17 1.75
CA GLY A 121 -15.93 -5.55 1.88
C GLY A 121 -16.54 -5.22 3.25
N LEU A 122 -15.76 -5.27 4.33
CA LEU A 122 -16.21 -4.88 5.67
C LEU A 122 -16.26 -3.36 5.83
N PHE A 123 -15.28 -2.65 5.27
CA PHE A 123 -15.22 -1.19 5.27
C PHE A 123 -16.45 -0.59 4.57
N SER A 124 -16.76 -1.05 3.36
CA SER A 124 -17.93 -0.58 2.59
C SER A 124 -19.29 -0.83 3.27
N LYS A 125 -19.36 -1.81 4.19
CA LYS A 125 -20.57 -2.09 5.00
C LYS A 125 -20.61 -1.32 6.33
N GLY A 126 -19.57 -0.56 6.66
CA GLY A 126 -19.42 0.09 7.95
C GLY A 126 -19.11 -0.88 9.11
N GLU A 127 -18.72 -2.12 8.82
CA GLU A 127 -18.42 -3.15 9.83
C GLU A 127 -17.01 -2.98 10.44
N TYR A 128 -16.70 -1.78 10.94
CA TYR A 128 -15.33 -1.38 11.33
C TYR A 128 -14.73 -2.25 12.44
N THR A 129 -15.53 -2.83 13.34
CA THR A 129 -15.04 -3.78 14.35
C THR A 129 -14.47 -5.04 13.71
N CYS A 130 -15.20 -5.61 12.75
CA CYS A 130 -14.78 -6.81 12.04
C CYS A 130 -13.60 -6.51 11.12
N MET A 131 -13.62 -5.34 10.48
CA MET A 131 -12.54 -4.83 9.64
C MET A 131 -11.21 -4.75 10.41
N ILE A 132 -11.19 -4.08 11.57
CA ILE A 132 -9.98 -3.93 12.40
C ILE A 132 -9.47 -5.30 12.87
N ARG A 133 -10.37 -6.23 13.24
CA ARG A 133 -9.98 -7.60 13.62
C ARG A 133 -9.34 -8.36 12.45
N ALA A 134 -9.85 -8.16 11.23
CA ALA A 134 -9.26 -8.76 10.03
C ALA A 134 -7.86 -8.19 9.75
N ILE A 135 -7.67 -6.86 9.85
CA ILE A 135 -6.35 -6.20 9.73
C ILE A 135 -5.36 -6.74 10.78
N LEU A 136 -5.80 -7.01 12.00
CA LEU A 136 -4.92 -7.61 13.01
C LEU A 136 -4.47 -9.04 12.69
N THR A 137 -5.22 -9.74 11.84
CA THR A 137 -4.89 -11.11 11.43
C THR A 137 -3.88 -11.11 10.28
N THR A 138 -3.90 -10.08 9.41
CA THR A 138 -2.91 -9.93 8.34
C THR A 138 -1.50 -9.70 8.87
N ALA A 139 -1.36 -8.85 9.90
CA ALA A 139 -0.06 -8.59 10.54
C ALA A 139 0.70 -9.88 10.93
N LYS A 140 -0.01 -10.87 11.48
CA LYS A 140 0.56 -12.16 11.91
C LYS A 140 0.95 -13.07 10.74
N THR A 141 0.25 -12.97 9.61
CA THR A 141 0.47 -13.86 8.47
C THR A 141 1.81 -13.56 7.78
N LEU A 142 2.24 -12.29 7.77
CA LEU A 142 3.49 -11.86 7.14
C LEU A 142 4.74 -12.51 7.74
N GLU A 143 4.72 -12.91 9.01
CA GLU A 143 5.87 -13.52 9.69
C GLU A 143 6.30 -14.87 9.08
N ASN A 144 5.41 -15.55 8.35
CA ASN A 144 5.67 -16.88 7.83
C ASN A 144 6.57 -16.89 6.58
N CYS A 145 6.70 -15.77 5.88
CA CYS A 145 7.60 -15.67 4.74
C CYS A 145 8.97 -15.15 5.17
N ARG A 146 10.00 -15.97 4.96
CA ARG A 146 11.38 -15.57 5.19
C ARG A 146 11.94 -14.90 3.94
N THR A 147 12.74 -13.85 4.10
CA THR A 147 13.36 -13.10 2.99
C THR A 147 14.90 -13.17 2.99
N ASN A 148 15.48 -14.07 3.78
CA ASN A 148 16.93 -14.22 3.98
C ASN A 148 17.62 -15.10 2.92
N PHE A 149 17.16 -15.02 1.68
CA PHE A 149 17.67 -15.75 0.51
C PHE A 149 17.86 -14.81 -0.67
N ILE A 150 18.66 -15.19 -1.67
CA ILE A 150 18.93 -14.36 -2.86
C ILE A 150 18.02 -14.80 -4.00
N ILE A 151 17.43 -13.84 -4.70
CA ILE A 151 16.67 -14.08 -5.94
C ILE A 151 17.50 -13.55 -7.11
N PRO A 152 18.10 -14.41 -7.96
CA PRO A 152 18.78 -13.95 -9.16
C PRO A 152 17.82 -13.20 -10.12
N PRO A 153 18.29 -12.16 -10.83
CA PRO A 153 19.65 -11.61 -10.85
C PRO A 153 19.91 -10.55 -9.75
N TYR A 154 18.98 -10.38 -8.81
CA TYR A 154 19.04 -9.31 -7.81
C TYR A 154 20.15 -9.59 -6.79
N LYS A 155 20.92 -8.54 -6.45
CA LYS A 155 21.95 -8.60 -5.40
C LYS A 155 21.35 -8.67 -4.00
N GLU A 156 20.19 -8.04 -3.84
CA GLU A 156 19.38 -8.05 -2.62
C GLU A 156 18.00 -8.61 -2.97
N ASN A 157 17.38 -9.32 -2.04
CA ASN A 157 16.07 -9.91 -2.25
C ASN A 157 15.00 -8.81 -2.36
N PRO A 158 14.34 -8.62 -3.52
CA PRO A 158 13.32 -7.58 -3.68
C PRO A 158 12.11 -7.79 -2.76
N LEU A 159 11.91 -9.01 -2.23
CA LEU A 159 10.87 -9.27 -1.25
C LEU A 159 11.08 -8.49 0.04
N ILE A 160 12.33 -8.21 0.45
CA ILE A 160 12.60 -7.44 1.69
C ILE A 160 11.82 -6.14 1.69
N GLU A 161 11.92 -5.36 0.61
CA GLU A 161 11.22 -4.09 0.50
C GLU A 161 9.71 -4.30 0.33
N LYS A 162 9.27 -5.31 -0.44
CA LYS A 162 7.84 -5.61 -0.57
C LYS A 162 7.18 -5.97 0.78
N PHE A 163 7.89 -6.70 1.64
CA PHE A 163 7.43 -6.99 3.00
C PHE A 163 7.38 -5.75 3.87
N ARG A 164 8.43 -4.92 3.81
CA ARG A 164 8.47 -3.64 4.53
C ARG A 164 7.28 -2.76 4.17
N VAL A 165 7.04 -2.54 2.88
CA VAL A 165 5.89 -1.76 2.39
C VAL A 165 4.57 -2.35 2.87
N MET A 166 4.41 -3.68 2.87
CA MET A 166 3.19 -4.33 3.35
C MET A 166 2.95 -4.11 4.85
N ARG A 167 4.01 -4.18 5.69
CA ARG A 167 3.89 -3.88 7.13
C ARG A 167 3.45 -2.44 7.40
N ILE A 168 3.99 -1.49 6.64
CA ILE A 168 3.60 -0.08 6.69
C ILE A 168 2.12 0.05 6.34
N LEU A 169 1.68 -0.54 5.23
CA LEU A 169 0.28 -0.49 4.79
C LEU A 169 -0.70 -1.15 5.78
N ILE A 170 -0.33 -2.26 6.41
CA ILE A 170 -1.13 -2.89 7.49
C ILE A 170 -1.25 -1.95 8.70
N THR A 171 -0.15 -1.31 9.10
CA THR A 171 -0.15 -0.35 10.21
C THR A 171 -1.04 0.86 9.90
N MET A 172 -0.87 1.45 8.71
CA MET A 172 -1.73 2.55 8.22
C MET A 172 -3.21 2.15 8.20
N SER A 173 -3.52 0.94 7.74
CA SER A 173 -4.89 0.40 7.69
C SER A 173 -5.49 0.27 9.09
N GLY A 174 -4.70 -0.23 10.05
CA GLY A 174 -5.13 -0.42 11.43
C GLY A 174 -5.36 0.90 12.17
N VAL A 175 -4.46 1.87 12.02
CA VAL A 175 -4.58 3.19 12.64
C VAL A 175 -5.77 3.95 12.06
N SER A 176 -5.84 4.06 10.73
CA SER A 176 -6.93 4.78 10.05
C SER A 176 -8.29 4.12 10.31
N GLY A 177 -8.36 2.78 10.32
CA GLY A 177 -9.58 2.06 10.71
C GLY A 177 -10.05 2.33 12.14
N ASN A 178 -9.13 2.47 13.11
CA ASN A 178 -9.47 2.89 14.47
C ASN A 178 -9.97 4.35 14.51
N MET A 179 -9.39 5.23 13.71
CA MET A 179 -9.83 6.62 13.59
C MET A 179 -11.26 6.71 13.05
N VAL A 180 -11.58 5.98 11.97
CA VAL A 180 -12.95 5.91 11.43
C VAL A 180 -13.94 5.42 12.50
N LYS A 181 -13.57 4.39 13.26
CA LYS A 181 -14.47 3.79 14.25
C LYS A 181 -14.68 4.63 15.51
N TYR A 182 -13.60 5.19 16.06
CA TYR A 182 -13.59 5.76 17.42
C TYR A 182 -13.25 7.25 17.46
N GLY A 183 -12.93 7.86 16.32
CA GLY A 183 -12.48 9.26 16.23
C GLY A 183 -11.12 9.52 16.86
N LYS A 184 -10.31 8.48 17.09
CA LYS A 184 -8.97 8.58 17.70
C LYS A 184 -7.97 7.73 16.94
N ALA A 185 -6.78 8.28 16.72
CA ALA A 185 -5.61 7.49 16.34
C ALA A 185 -5.20 6.68 17.58
N SER A 186 -5.76 5.47 17.71
CA SER A 186 -5.39 4.54 18.77
C SER A 186 -4.55 3.43 18.17
N LEU A 187 -3.40 3.22 18.80
CA LEU A 187 -2.44 2.22 18.45
C LEU A 187 -2.94 0.77 18.62
N LEU A 188 -2.69 -0.03 17.60
CA LEU A 188 -2.50 -1.48 17.70
C LEU A 188 -1.09 -1.84 18.22
N SER A 189 -0.32 -0.91 18.80
CA SER A 189 1.07 -1.14 19.25
C SER A 189 1.20 -2.20 20.35
N SER A 190 0.12 -2.52 21.04
CA SER A 190 0.08 -3.71 21.90
C SER A 190 0.07 -5.04 21.13
N VAL A 191 -0.08 -5.02 19.79
CA VAL A 191 -0.15 -6.21 18.93
C VAL A 191 0.88 -6.22 17.79
N VAL A 192 1.24 -5.07 17.21
CA VAL A 192 2.15 -5.01 16.04
C VAL A 192 3.62 -4.81 16.43
N THR A 193 3.92 -4.01 17.47
CA THR A 193 5.31 -3.79 17.93
C THR A 193 5.83 -4.87 18.87
N ALA A 194 4.98 -5.78 19.35
CA ALA A 194 5.40 -6.85 20.28
C ALA A 194 6.23 -7.97 19.62
N HIS A 195 6.33 -8.02 18.28
CA HIS A 195 7.01 -9.13 17.58
C HIS A 195 8.04 -8.72 16.52
N VAL A 196 8.39 -7.43 16.41
CA VAL A 196 9.43 -6.97 15.46
C VAL A 196 10.84 -6.91 16.10
N PHE A 197 10.96 -7.11 17.42
CA PHE A 197 12.24 -7.25 18.12
C PHE A 197 12.25 -8.44 19.07
N GLN A 198 12.27 -9.66 18.53
CA GLN A 198 12.88 -10.80 19.23
C GLN A 198 13.34 -11.88 18.26
#